data_AF-A0A9D7IQS6-F1
#
_entry.id   AF-A0A9D7IQS6-F1
#
_cell.length_a   1.000
_cell.length_b   1.000
_cell.length_c   1.000
_cell.angle_alpha   90.00
_cell.angle_beta   90.00
_cell.angle_gamma   90.00
#
_symmetry.space_group_name_H-M   'P 1'
#
loop_
_entity.id
_entity.type
_entity.pdbx_description
1 polymer ?
#
loop_
_entity_poly.entity_id
_entity_poly.type
_entity_poly.pdbx_seq_one_letter_code
_entity_poly.pdbx_strand_id
1 'polypeptide(L)'
;MHRLSGQDAYFLYQETPSALMHTLKILVCRSPASSDPGEDFRALVQRSMSVLPLFQYRVIPVPFGLHHPVVINEGGFDFDMHLHRIVVPAPGGREQLD
;
A
#
# COMPACT_ATOMS: atom_id res chain seq x y z
N MET A 1 0.66 -9.90 17.71
CA MET A 1 -0.51 -9.01 17.60
C MET A 1 -0.15 -7.69 18.26
N HIS A 2 -0.50 -6.56 17.65
CA HIS A 2 -0.24 -5.23 18.19
C HIS A 2 -1.54 -4.43 18.24
N ARG A 3 -1.72 -3.64 19.28
CA ARG A 3 -2.94 -2.87 19.51
C ARG A 3 -2.83 -1.53 18.82
N LEU A 4 -3.87 -1.12 18.08
CA LEU A 4 -3.87 0.22 17.50
C LEU A 4 -3.94 1.29 18.58
N SER A 5 -3.26 2.40 18.34
CA SER A 5 -3.45 3.60 19.14
C SER A 5 -4.87 4.15 18.93
N GLY A 6 -5.33 5.01 19.84
CA GLY A 6 -6.62 5.69 19.67
C GLY A 6 -6.66 6.53 18.39
N GLN A 7 -5.53 7.12 17.99
CA GLN A 7 -5.41 7.91 16.77
C GLN A 7 -5.48 7.02 15.51
N ASP A 8 -4.82 5.87 15.50
CA ASP A 8 -4.90 4.94 14.36
C ASP A 8 -6.31 4.36 14.23
N ALA A 9 -6.93 3.99 15.36
CA ALA A 9 -8.29 3.50 15.39
C ALA A 9 -9.31 4.56 14.94
N TYR A 10 -9.07 5.84 15.25
CA TYR A 10 -9.91 6.94 14.81
C TYR A 10 -10.07 6.99 13.29
N PHE A 11 -8.99 6.80 12.53
CA PHE A 11 -9.07 6.75 11.06
C PHE A 11 -9.95 5.61 10.57
N LEU A 12 -9.92 4.43 11.21
CA LEU A 12 -10.82 3.33 10.85
C LEU A 12 -12.29 3.64 11.17
N TYR A 13 -12.56 4.38 12.24
CA TYR A 13 -13.92 4.72 12.65
C TYR A 13 -14.55 5.84 11.82
N GLN A 14 -13.74 6.75 11.28
CA GLN A 14 -14.21 7.87 10.48
C GLN A 14 -14.37 7.53 8.99
N GLU A 15 -13.83 6.40 8.53
CA GLU A 15 -13.94 6.00 7.14
C GLU A 15 -15.40 5.77 6.74
N THR A 16 -15.79 6.37 5.62
CA THR A 16 -17.09 6.17 4.97
C THR A 16 -16.90 5.95 3.48
N PRO A 17 -17.90 5.43 2.74
CA PRO A 17 -17.79 5.27 1.30
C PRO A 17 -17.46 6.57 0.54
N SER A 18 -17.80 7.74 1.10
CA SER A 18 -17.52 9.06 0.54
C SER A 18 -16.29 9.76 1.13
N ALA A 19 -15.71 9.22 2.21
CA ALA A 19 -14.55 9.79 2.89
C ALA A 19 -13.61 8.67 3.34
N LEU A 20 -12.71 8.29 2.43
CA LEU A 20 -11.71 7.25 2.67
C LEU A 20 -10.54 7.79 3.50
N MET A 21 -10.01 6.97 4.40
CA MET A 21 -9.01 7.39 5.39
C MET A 21 -7.59 6.90 5.04
N HIS A 22 -7.32 6.75 3.74
CA HIS A 22 -5.99 6.42 3.22
C HIS A 22 -5.25 7.68 2.73
N THR A 23 -3.94 7.57 2.59
CA THR A 23 -3.09 8.67 2.10
C THR A 23 -2.38 8.25 0.81
N LEU A 24 -2.37 9.12 -0.18
CA LEU A 24 -1.73 8.89 -1.48
C LEU A 24 -0.39 9.62 -1.57
N LYS A 25 0.57 9.04 -2.29
CA LYS A 25 1.87 9.64 -2.59
C LYS A 25 2.19 9.39 -4.06
N ILE A 26 2.73 10.40 -4.73
CA ILE A 26 3.15 10.33 -6.13
C ILE A 26 4.64 10.59 -6.16
N LEU A 27 5.39 9.70 -6.80
CA LEU A 27 6.81 9.84 -7.04
C LEU A 27 7.08 9.84 -8.54
N VAL A 28 7.83 10.84 -9.00
CA VAL A 28 8.31 10.91 -10.38
C VAL A 28 9.78 10.55 -10.38
N CYS A 29 10.11 9.42 -11.02
CA CYS A 29 11.45 8.87 -11.03
C CYS A 29 11.96 8.72 -12.47
N ARG A 30 13.28 8.80 -12.64
CA ARG A 30 13.94 8.46 -13.90
C ARG A 30 14.46 7.02 -13.83
N SER A 31 14.05 6.19 -14.78
CA SER A 31 14.61 4.84 -14.92
C SER A 31 15.98 4.87 -15.58
N PRO A 32 16.92 3.98 -15.23
CA PRO A 32 18.07 3.67 -16.07
C PRO A 32 17.60 3.25 -17.48
N ALA A 33 18.40 3.58 -18.51
CA ALA A 33 18.00 3.37 -19.91
C ALA A 33 17.94 1.89 -20.35
N SER A 34 18.52 0.98 -19.58
CA SER A 34 18.78 -0.41 -20.00
C SER A 34 17.89 -1.46 -19.34
N SER A 35 16.83 -1.06 -18.64
CA SER A 35 15.99 -1.98 -17.87
C SER A 35 14.49 -1.66 -18.02
N ASP A 36 13.65 -2.66 -17.78
CA ASP A 36 12.20 -2.47 -17.73
C ASP A 36 11.80 -1.84 -16.38
N PRO A 37 11.25 -0.61 -16.35
CA PRO A 37 10.98 0.09 -15.09
C PRO A 37 9.97 -0.64 -14.19
N GLY A 38 9.04 -1.39 -14.79
CA GLY A 38 8.04 -2.15 -14.05
C GLY A 38 8.64 -3.31 -13.27
N GLU A 39 9.44 -4.14 -13.93
CA GLU A 39 10.15 -5.24 -13.28
C GLU A 39 11.15 -4.74 -12.23
N ASP A 40 11.90 -3.67 -12.52
CA ASP A 40 12.83 -3.06 -11.58
C ASP A 40 12.13 -2.59 -10.30
N PHE A 41 10.95 -1.97 -10.45
CA PHE A 41 10.15 -1.52 -9.32
C PHE A 41 9.59 -2.68 -8.52
N ARG A 42 9.08 -3.74 -9.18
CA ARG A 42 8.62 -4.96 -8.50
C ARG A 42 9.74 -5.59 -7.67
N ALA A 43 10.94 -5.73 -8.23
CA ALA A 43 12.11 -6.24 -7.51
C ALA A 43 12.53 -5.34 -6.33
N LEU A 44 12.36 -4.01 -6.45
CA LEU A 44 12.56 -3.06 -5.34
C LEU A 44 11.57 -3.25 -4.21
N VAL A 45 10.29 -3.40 -4.51
CA VAL A 45 9.28 -3.64 -3.47
C VAL A 45 9.58 -4.98 -2.78
N GLN A 46 9.87 -6.05 -3.53
CA GLN A 46 10.19 -7.37 -3.00
C GLN A 46 11.36 -7.35 -2.00
N ARG A 47 12.50 -6.77 -2.37
CA ARG A 47 13.67 -6.70 -1.46
C ARG A 47 13.43 -5.84 -0.22
N SER A 48 12.52 -4.87 -0.30
CA SER A 48 12.21 -3.94 0.80
C SER A 48 11.27 -4.55 1.84
N MET A 49 10.57 -5.65 1.52
CA MET A 49 9.59 -6.25 2.43
C MET A 49 10.18 -6.72 3.77
N SER A 50 11.47 -7.08 3.81
CA SER A 50 12.16 -7.48 5.04
C SER A 50 12.23 -6.38 6.10
N VAL A 51 12.23 -5.11 5.68
CA VAL A 51 12.30 -3.94 6.58
C VAL A 51 10.97 -3.19 6.69
N LEU A 52 9.93 -3.66 6.00
CA LEU A 52 8.60 -3.05 5.98
C LEU A 52 7.52 -4.03 6.45
N PRO A 53 7.59 -4.53 7.70
CA PRO A 53 6.67 -5.55 8.21
C PRO A 53 5.21 -5.07 8.24
N LEU A 54 4.98 -3.75 8.29
CA LEU A 54 3.64 -3.15 8.31
C LEU A 54 2.80 -3.48 7.07
N PHE A 55 3.40 -3.75 5.91
CA PHE A 55 2.65 -4.16 4.72
C PHE A 55 2.08 -5.58 4.80
N GLN A 56 2.51 -6.37 5.79
CA GLN A 56 2.04 -7.74 6.03
C GLN A 56 1.03 -7.79 7.19
N TYR A 57 0.63 -6.61 7.71
CA TYR A 57 -0.26 -6.51 8.85
C TYR A 57 -1.70 -6.40 8.37
N ARG A 58 -2.58 -7.15 9.04
CA ARG A 58 -4.01 -7.10 8.84
C ARG A 58 -4.70 -6.61 10.10
N VAL A 59 -5.65 -5.68 9.92
CA VAL A 59 -6.51 -5.20 11.00
C VAL A 59 -7.60 -6.23 11.29
N ILE A 60 -7.75 -6.57 12.57
CA ILE A 60 -8.75 -7.50 13.08
C ILE A 60 -9.62 -6.77 14.12
N PRO A 61 -10.95 -6.79 13.96
CA PRO A 61 -11.85 -6.20 14.95
C PRO A 61 -11.83 -7.03 16.23
N VAL A 62 -11.94 -6.37 17.38
CA VAL A 62 -12.12 -7.05 18.66
C VAL A 62 -13.62 -7.35 18.85
N PRO A 63 -14.00 -8.58 19.24
CA PRO A 63 -15.39 -8.97 19.43
C PRO A 63 -16.16 -7.97 20.30
N PHE A 64 -17.40 -7.67 19.88
CA PHE A 64 -18.32 -6.75 20.55
C PHE A 64 -17.79 -5.31 20.75
N GLY A 65 -16.68 -4.93 20.11
CA GLY A 65 -16.10 -3.58 20.26
C GLY A 65 -15.56 -3.30 21.66
N LEU A 66 -15.22 -4.33 22.44
CA LEU A 66 -14.71 -4.19 23.81
C LEU A 66 -13.34 -3.50 23.89
N HIS A 67 -12.67 -3.35 22.75
CA HIS A 67 -11.40 -2.65 22.62
C HIS A 67 -11.23 -2.13 21.18
N HIS A 68 -10.30 -1.19 20.97
CA HIS A 68 -9.80 -0.84 19.62
C HIS A 68 -9.32 -2.07 18.84
N PRO A 69 -9.47 -2.07 17.49
CA PRO A 69 -8.91 -3.11 16.63
C PRO A 69 -7.43 -3.36 16.89
N VAL A 70 -7.02 -4.58 16.58
CA VAL A 70 -5.62 -5.00 16.67
C VAL A 70 -5.10 -5.30 15.27
N VAL A 71 -3.80 -5.21 15.08
CA VAL A 71 -3.12 -5.68 13.89
C VAL A 71 -2.38 -6.97 14.18
N ILE A 72 -2.47 -7.91 13.24
CA ILE A 72 -1.73 -9.16 13.28
C ILE A 72 -0.85 -9.23 12.04
N ASN A 73 0.39 -9.71 12.20
CA ASN A 73 1.20 -10.06 11.07
C ASN A 73 0.75 -11.45 10.62
N GLU A 74 0.02 -11.55 9.51
CA GLU A 74 -0.37 -12.85 8.94
C GLU A 74 0.76 -13.48 8.13
N GLY A 75 1.84 -12.72 7.90
CA GLY A 75 2.97 -13.12 7.07
C GLY A 75 2.60 -13.13 5.58
N GLY A 76 3.60 -12.86 4.75
CA GLY A 76 3.43 -12.86 3.30
C GLY A 76 2.79 -11.57 2.76
N PHE A 77 3.17 -11.21 1.55
CA PHE A 77 2.64 -10.07 0.82
C PHE A 77 2.27 -10.55 -0.57
N ASP A 78 0.99 -10.42 -0.94
CA ASP A 78 0.52 -10.76 -2.27
C ASP A 78 0.85 -9.62 -3.23
N PHE A 79 1.93 -9.79 -4.00
CA PHE A 79 2.39 -8.80 -4.97
C PHE A 79 1.40 -8.59 -6.10
N ASP A 80 0.62 -9.59 -6.48
CA ASP A 80 -0.29 -9.46 -7.62
C ASP A 80 -1.59 -8.75 -7.20
N MET A 81 -1.97 -8.89 -5.93
CA MET A 81 -3.07 -8.13 -5.34
C MET A 81 -2.70 -6.68 -5.02
N HIS A 82 -1.46 -6.39 -4.61
CA HIS A 82 -1.08 -5.07 -4.09
C HIS A 82 -0.19 -4.24 -5.02
N LEU A 83 0.47 -4.83 -6.01
CA LEU A 83 1.35 -4.13 -6.93
C LEU A 83 0.83 -4.22 -8.36
N HIS A 84 0.26 -3.11 -8.82
CA HIS A 84 -0.27 -2.98 -10.18
C HIS A 84 0.66 -2.18 -11.06
N ARG A 85 0.85 -2.65 -12.30
CA ARG A 85 1.52 -1.92 -13.36
C ARG A 85 0.48 -1.38 -14.32
N ILE A 86 0.50 -0.07 -14.54
CA ILE A 86 -0.32 0.61 -15.53
C ILE A 86 0.63 1.36 -16.46
N VAL A 87 0.35 1.31 -17.76
CA VAL A 87 1.13 2.01 -18.78
C VAL A 87 0.22 3.00 -19.48
N VAL A 88 0.76 4.19 -19.73
CA VAL A 88 0.08 5.22 -20.53
C VAL A 88 0.01 4.71 -21.97
N PRO A 89 -1.18 4.66 -22.59
CA PRO A 89 -1.30 4.23 -23.97
C PRO A 89 -0.39 5.05 -24.90
N ALA A 90 0.07 4.41 -25.98
CA ALA A 90 0.89 5.09 -26.99
C ALA A 90 0.20 6.38 -27.47
N PRO A 91 0.93 7.50 -27.64
CA PRO A 91 2.40 7.58 -27.65
C PRO A 91 3.08 7.61 -26.27
N GLY A 92 2.33 7.59 -25.16
CA GLY A 92 2.87 7.35 -23.82
C GLY A 92 3.75 8.46 -23.25
N GLY A 93 3.67 9.65 -23.83
CA GLY A 93 4.45 10.82 -23.43
C GLY A 93 3.79 11.63 -22.31
N ARG A 94 4.44 12.73 -21.94
CA ARG A 94 3.95 13.64 -20.90
C ARG A 94 2.56 14.19 -21.22
N GLU A 95 2.28 14.46 -22.49
CA GLU A 95 0.98 14.95 -22.96
C GLU A 95 -0.18 13.96 -22.73
N GLN A 96 0.10 12.67 -22.61
CA GLN A 96 -0.93 11.66 -22.30
C GLN A 96 -1.03 11.36 -20.78
N LEU A 97 -0.16 11.98 -19.97
CA LEU A 97 -0.12 11.85 -18.51
C LEU A 97 -0.80 13.00 -17.78
N ASP A 98 -0.84 14.19 -18.39
CA ASP A 98 -1.45 15.43 -17.85
C ASP A 98 -2.94 15.52 -18.24
#